data_AF-A0A972ZZ82-F1
#
_entry.id   AF-A0A972ZZ82-F1
#
_cell.length_a   1.000
_cell.length_b   1.000
_cell.length_c   1.000
_cell.angle_alpha   90.00
_cell.angle_beta   90.00
_cell.angle_gamma   90.00
#
_symmetry.space_group_name_H-M   'P 1'
#
loop_
_entity.id
_entity.type
_entity.pdbx_description
1 polymer ?
#
loop_
_entity_poly.entity_id
_entity_poly.type
_entity_poly.pdbx_seq_one_letter_code
_entity_poly.pdbx_strand_id
1 'polypeptide(L)'
;MNQKNIDNLRSRVESELLSRVRRPARYIGGEVNQVKKDWSACDITVALCFPDAYELAMSHTGLAVLYEVLNDLDGVLAERVFSPWGDAEQVMRERALPLFSLESKKGLSQFDLVGFSLNAELCYTNVLNMLDLGGLAVRSVDRLETDPLVIGGGGMANNCEPISPFIDAFVLGDGEESVVELVGHVRKARAAGLTKRELLLAAARTFDWFYVPGLYEVQYDGPVIKSIQTLEEGLEVRRSNAVVKDYESAPACMRPIVPFIEAVHERVSVEIMRGCPGRCRFCQVSFCKRPIRHRSV
;
A
#
# COMPACT_ATOMS: atom_id res chain seq x y z
N MET A 1 -4.67 -7.70 23.68
CA MET A 1 -3.88 -8.88 23.28
C MET A 1 -2.46 -8.70 23.78
N ASN A 2 -1.97 -9.58 24.66
CA ASN A 2 -0.69 -9.43 25.36
C ASN A 2 0.54 -9.71 24.47
N GLN A 3 1.63 -8.99 24.74
CA GLN A 3 2.98 -9.03 24.13
C GLN A 3 3.57 -10.45 23.88
N LYS A 4 3.05 -11.50 24.53
CA LYS A 4 3.53 -12.90 24.43
C LYS A 4 3.26 -13.59 23.08
N ASN A 5 2.52 -12.98 22.14
CA ASN A 5 2.22 -13.58 20.84
C ASN A 5 3.20 -13.21 19.71
N ILE A 6 4.17 -12.32 19.96
CA ILE A 6 5.03 -11.76 18.91
C ILE A 6 6.13 -12.75 18.47
N ASP A 7 6.71 -13.54 19.38
CA ASP A 7 7.67 -14.61 19.05
C ASP A 7 6.98 -15.87 18.47
N ASN A 8 5.65 -15.90 18.49
CA ASN A 8 4.86 -17.07 18.13
C ASN A 8 4.60 -17.14 16.61
N LEU A 9 4.30 -16.03 15.94
CA LEU A 9 3.79 -16.10 14.55
C LEU A 9 4.83 -16.64 13.56
N ARG A 10 6.09 -16.24 13.66
CA ARG A 10 7.16 -16.81 12.81
C ARG A 10 7.27 -18.32 12.97
N SER A 11 7.37 -18.80 14.21
CA SER A 11 7.47 -20.22 14.51
C SER A 11 6.26 -20.99 13.99
N ARG A 12 5.05 -20.44 14.15
CA ARG A 12 3.81 -21.02 13.63
C ARG A 12 3.77 -21.06 12.12
N VAL A 13 4.23 -20.01 11.42
CA VAL A 13 4.33 -20.03 9.95
C VAL A 13 5.26 -21.17 9.51
N GLU A 14 6.41 -21.31 10.15
CA GLU A 14 7.39 -22.36 9.83
C GLU A 14 6.82 -23.77 10.09
N SER A 15 6.17 -24.01 11.24
CA SER A 15 5.68 -25.33 11.62
C SER A 15 4.32 -25.70 11.04
N GLU A 16 3.42 -24.72 10.87
CA GLU A 16 2.01 -24.95 10.52
C GLU A 16 1.70 -24.63 9.05
N LEU A 17 2.41 -23.69 8.40
CA LEU A 17 2.11 -23.25 7.03
C LEU A 17 3.06 -23.85 5.99
N LEU A 18 4.37 -23.69 6.14
CA LEU A 18 5.34 -23.96 5.07
C LEU A 18 5.31 -25.41 4.56
N SER A 19 5.06 -26.38 5.44
CA SER A 19 4.98 -27.80 5.09
C SER A 19 3.68 -28.21 4.38
N ARG A 20 2.69 -27.30 4.29
CA ARG A 20 1.33 -27.58 3.79
C ARG A 20 0.98 -26.86 2.49
N VAL A 21 1.90 -26.06 1.96
CA VAL A 21 1.68 -25.23 0.76
C VAL A 21 2.55 -25.70 -0.39
N ARG A 22 2.07 -25.52 -1.63
CA ARG A 22 2.77 -25.97 -2.84
C ARG A 22 4.06 -25.20 -3.10
N ARG A 23 4.09 -23.91 -2.77
CA ARG A 23 5.24 -23.00 -2.99
C ARG A 23 5.61 -22.28 -1.68
N PRO A 24 6.30 -22.96 -0.75
CA PRO A 24 6.68 -22.36 0.54
C PRO A 24 7.56 -21.12 0.40
N ALA A 25 8.37 -21.05 -0.66
CA ALA A 25 9.26 -19.93 -0.93
C ALA A 25 8.55 -18.56 -1.06
N ARG A 26 7.24 -18.52 -1.34
CA ARG A 26 6.41 -17.29 -1.30
C ARG A 26 6.32 -16.67 0.10
N TYR A 27 6.56 -17.47 1.14
CA TYR A 27 6.25 -17.11 2.52
C TYR A 27 7.47 -17.11 3.44
N ILE A 28 8.63 -17.58 2.99
CA ILE A 28 9.83 -17.71 3.84
C ILE A 28 10.50 -16.35 4.13
N GLY A 29 10.58 -15.46 3.15
CA GLY A 29 11.40 -14.25 3.24
C GLY A 29 12.90 -14.56 3.35
N GLY A 30 13.70 -13.56 3.71
CA GLY A 30 15.16 -13.65 3.79
C GLY A 30 15.87 -13.48 2.45
N GLU A 31 15.20 -12.88 1.47
CA GLU A 31 15.72 -12.66 0.12
C GLU A 31 16.95 -11.74 0.10
N VAL A 32 17.72 -11.77 -1.00
CA VAL A 32 18.83 -10.83 -1.19
C VAL A 32 18.28 -9.41 -1.28
N ASN A 33 18.96 -8.47 -0.65
CA ASN A 33 18.57 -7.06 -0.50
C ASN A 33 17.33 -6.83 0.38
N GLN A 34 16.80 -7.87 1.03
CA GLN A 34 15.74 -7.67 2.03
C GLN A 34 16.26 -6.77 3.15
N VAL A 35 15.58 -5.65 3.39
CA VAL A 35 15.85 -4.77 4.53
C VAL A 35 15.19 -5.34 5.77
N LYS A 36 15.96 -5.41 6.85
CA LYS A 36 15.47 -5.80 8.18
C LYS A 36 15.92 -4.76 9.19
N LYS A 37 14.97 -3.99 9.73
CA LYS A 37 15.20 -3.01 10.79
C LYS A 37 14.66 -3.55 12.12
N ASP A 38 15.16 -3.00 13.22
CA ASP A 38 14.59 -3.22 14.55
C ASP A 38 13.29 -2.41 14.68
N TRP A 39 12.18 -3.12 14.85
CA TRP A 39 10.85 -2.53 15.06
C TRP A 39 10.82 -1.57 16.24
N SER A 40 11.58 -1.84 17.31
CA SER A 40 11.59 -0.99 18.50
C SER A 40 12.31 0.34 18.29
N ALA A 41 13.15 0.44 17.26
CA ALA A 41 13.85 1.64 16.85
C ALA A 41 13.08 2.45 15.79
N CYS A 42 11.90 1.98 15.37
CA CYS A 42 11.08 2.63 14.35
C CYS A 42 9.84 3.26 14.98
N ASP A 43 9.58 4.52 14.66
CA ASP A 43 8.42 5.27 15.13
C ASP A 43 7.22 5.17 14.17
N ILE A 44 7.47 4.77 12.92
CA ILE A 44 6.45 4.48 11.91
C ILE A 44 6.75 3.15 11.21
N THR A 45 5.73 2.31 11.13
CA THR A 45 5.76 1.00 10.48
C THR A 45 4.73 0.92 9.35
N VAL A 46 5.16 0.47 8.18
CA VAL A 46 4.36 0.44 6.96
C VAL A 46 4.31 -0.97 6.39
N ALA A 47 3.11 -1.51 6.22
CA ALA A 47 2.87 -2.71 5.43
C ALA A 47 2.57 -2.33 3.98
N LEU A 48 3.53 -2.58 3.08
CA LEU A 48 3.36 -2.44 1.64
C LEU A 48 2.66 -3.69 1.09
N CYS A 49 1.34 -3.59 0.97
CA CYS A 49 0.46 -4.65 0.53
C CYS A 49 0.33 -4.67 -0.99
N PHE A 50 0.58 -5.83 -1.59
CA PHE A 50 0.26 -6.11 -2.98
C PHE A 50 -0.92 -7.10 -3.02
N PRO A 51 -2.09 -6.71 -3.56
CA PRO A 51 -3.30 -7.52 -3.54
C PRO A 51 -3.30 -8.63 -4.59
N ASP A 52 -2.19 -9.35 -4.71
CA ASP A 52 -2.02 -10.50 -5.59
C ASP A 52 -0.85 -11.39 -5.10
N ALA A 53 -0.60 -12.48 -5.81
CA ALA A 53 0.47 -13.41 -5.52
C ALA A 53 1.86 -12.75 -5.57
N TYR A 54 2.76 -13.27 -4.74
CA TYR A 54 4.15 -12.83 -4.61
C TYR A 54 4.85 -12.68 -5.98
N GLU A 55 4.76 -13.68 -6.87
CA GLU A 55 5.49 -13.67 -8.15
C GLU A 55 5.11 -12.49 -9.06
N LEU A 56 3.86 -12.02 -8.97
CA LEU A 56 3.37 -10.84 -9.70
C LEU A 56 3.88 -9.55 -9.05
N ALA A 57 3.83 -9.50 -7.72
CA ALA A 57 4.29 -8.35 -6.94
C ALA A 57 5.78 -8.08 -7.13
N MET A 58 6.61 -9.14 -7.24
CA MET A 58 8.04 -9.01 -7.50
C MET A 58 8.36 -8.38 -8.86
N SER A 59 7.42 -8.37 -9.79
CA SER A 59 7.54 -7.70 -11.09
C SER A 59 7.01 -6.26 -11.09
N HIS A 60 6.61 -5.72 -9.93
CA HIS A 60 6.02 -4.39 -9.81
C HIS A 60 7.06 -3.34 -9.38
N THR A 61 7.56 -2.55 -10.33
CA THR A 61 8.57 -1.51 -10.09
C THR A 61 8.16 -0.51 -9.01
N GLY A 62 6.89 -0.08 -8.99
CA GLY A 62 6.41 0.89 -7.99
C GLY A 62 6.52 0.36 -6.56
N LEU A 63 6.35 -0.95 -6.35
CA LEU A 63 6.46 -1.56 -5.02
C LEU A 63 7.93 -1.56 -4.59
N ALA A 64 8.84 -1.89 -5.49
CA ALA A 64 10.28 -1.89 -5.22
C ALA A 64 10.80 -0.48 -4.88
N VAL A 65 10.35 0.54 -5.61
CA VAL A 65 10.73 1.94 -5.34
C VAL A 65 10.18 2.41 -3.99
N LEU A 66 8.90 2.17 -3.70
CA LEU A 66 8.31 2.56 -2.41
C LEU A 66 8.98 1.82 -1.23
N TYR A 67 9.33 0.55 -1.41
CA TYR A 67 10.04 -0.23 -0.41
C TYR A 67 11.42 0.35 -0.11
N GLU A 68 12.18 0.75 -1.13
CA GLU A 68 13.50 1.38 -0.96
C GLU A 68 13.37 2.77 -0.32
N VAL A 69 12.50 3.64 -0.86
CA VAL A 69 12.28 5.00 -0.35
C VAL A 69 11.91 5.00 1.13
N LEU A 70 10.94 4.18 1.55
CA LEU A 70 10.52 4.13 2.95
C LEU A 70 11.59 3.54 3.86
N ASN A 71 12.33 2.53 3.40
CA ASN A 71 13.38 1.91 4.18
C ASN A 71 14.68 2.72 4.20
N ASP A 72 14.84 3.74 3.38
CA ASP A 72 15.95 4.69 3.49
C ASP A 72 15.66 5.85 4.47
N LEU A 73 14.40 6.00 4.91
CA LEU A 73 14.05 6.96 5.96
C LEU A 73 14.47 6.45 7.35
N ASP A 74 15.12 7.31 8.13
CA ASP A 74 15.43 7.06 9.53
C ASP A 74 14.15 6.89 10.34
N GLY A 75 14.12 5.88 11.23
CA GLY A 75 12.97 5.57 12.08
C GLY A 75 11.76 4.96 11.37
N VAL A 76 11.79 4.76 10.05
CA VAL A 76 10.68 4.13 9.31
C VAL A 76 11.03 2.70 8.95
N LEU A 77 10.09 1.78 9.12
CA LEU A 77 10.19 0.40 8.66
C LEU A 77 9.10 0.12 7.65
N ALA A 78 9.47 -0.38 6.47
CA ALA A 78 8.52 -0.86 5.47
C ALA A 78 8.74 -2.34 5.17
N GLU A 79 7.66 -3.11 5.23
CA GLU A 79 7.67 -4.55 5.00
C GLU A 79 6.61 -4.94 3.99
N ARG A 80 6.85 -6.02 3.23
CA ARG A 80 6.00 -6.44 2.12
C ARG A 80 4.98 -7.47 2.60
N VAL A 81 3.75 -7.33 2.13
CA VAL A 81 2.64 -8.25 2.41
C VAL A 81 1.95 -8.59 1.09
N PHE A 82 1.63 -9.87 0.88
CA PHE A 82 1.06 -10.35 -0.38
C PHE A 82 -0.24 -11.12 -0.12
N SER A 83 -1.12 -11.17 -1.11
CA SER A 83 -2.28 -12.05 -1.03
C SER A 83 -1.80 -13.50 -1.01
N PRO A 84 -2.21 -14.33 -0.04
CA PRO A 84 -1.83 -15.74 -0.03
C PRO A 84 -2.46 -16.46 -1.22
N TRP A 85 -1.77 -17.48 -1.73
CA TRP A 85 -2.40 -18.38 -2.70
C TRP A 85 -3.48 -19.22 -2.01
N GLY A 86 -4.45 -19.74 -2.76
CA GLY A 86 -5.61 -20.41 -2.17
C GLY A 86 -5.28 -21.59 -1.24
N ASP A 87 -4.19 -22.32 -1.48
CA ASP A 87 -3.73 -23.40 -0.59
C ASP A 87 -3.18 -22.86 0.74
N ALA A 88 -2.43 -21.76 0.71
CA ALA A 88 -1.94 -21.09 1.90
C ALA A 88 -3.08 -20.40 2.68
N GLU A 89 -4.00 -19.73 1.99
CA GLU A 89 -5.16 -19.11 2.62
C GLU A 89 -5.97 -20.13 3.42
N GLN A 90 -6.26 -21.29 2.81
CA GLN A 90 -6.98 -22.37 3.47
C GLN A 90 -6.30 -22.77 4.78
N VAL A 91 -4.98 -23.03 4.74
CA VAL A 91 -4.21 -23.40 5.94
C VAL A 91 -4.21 -22.26 6.96
N MET A 92 -4.05 -21.01 6.54
CA MET A 92 -4.06 -19.85 7.41
C MET A 92 -5.39 -19.71 8.14
N ARG A 93 -6.51 -19.89 7.44
CA ARG A 93 -7.85 -19.85 8.05
C ARG A 93 -8.08 -21.02 9.00
N GLU A 94 -7.75 -22.25 8.60
CA GLU A 94 -7.87 -23.45 9.44
C GLU A 94 -7.05 -23.35 10.74
N ARG A 95 -5.89 -22.69 10.68
CA ARG A 95 -4.96 -22.54 11.80
C ARG A 95 -5.10 -21.20 12.52
N ALA A 96 -6.00 -20.33 12.10
CA ALA A 96 -6.10 -18.95 12.60
C ALA A 96 -4.72 -18.24 12.61
N LEU A 97 -3.99 -18.35 11.49
CA LEU A 97 -2.80 -17.55 11.23
C LEU A 97 -3.24 -16.24 10.56
N PRO A 98 -2.97 -15.08 11.17
CA PRO A 98 -3.28 -13.81 10.53
C PRO A 98 -2.37 -13.60 9.31
N LEU A 99 -2.81 -12.76 8.37
CA LEU A 99 -1.95 -12.27 7.29
C LEU A 99 -0.74 -11.53 7.86
N PHE A 100 0.44 -11.83 7.32
CA PHE A 100 1.71 -11.41 7.88
C PHE A 100 2.66 -10.84 6.83
N SER A 101 3.61 -10.02 7.28
CA SER A 101 4.71 -9.49 6.48
C SER A 101 5.81 -10.51 6.20
N LEU A 102 6.45 -10.38 5.05
CA LEU A 102 7.44 -11.35 4.61
C LEU A 102 8.75 -11.25 5.42
N GLU A 103 9.18 -10.04 5.78
CA GLU A 103 10.47 -9.77 6.43
C GLU A 103 10.50 -10.25 7.89
N SER A 104 9.50 -9.85 8.68
CA SER A 104 9.48 -10.11 10.12
C SER A 104 8.42 -11.12 10.56
N LYS A 105 7.45 -11.47 9.69
CA LYS A 105 6.26 -12.28 10.04
C LYS A 105 5.37 -11.57 11.06
N LYS A 106 5.22 -10.25 10.93
CA LYS A 106 4.33 -9.43 11.76
C LYS A 106 2.95 -9.39 11.14
N GLY A 107 1.92 -9.53 11.97
CA GLY A 107 0.53 -9.47 11.52
C GLY A 107 0.16 -8.06 11.04
N LEU A 108 -0.75 -7.97 10.08
CA LEU A 108 -1.14 -6.70 9.45
C LEU A 108 -1.63 -5.64 10.45
N SER A 109 -2.35 -6.05 11.50
CA SER A 109 -2.84 -5.17 12.57
C SER A 109 -1.77 -4.58 13.48
N GLN A 110 -0.50 -4.99 13.36
CA GLN A 110 0.62 -4.46 14.15
C GLN A 110 1.31 -3.27 13.49
N PHE A 111 0.96 -2.94 12.24
CA PHE A 111 1.53 -1.81 11.53
C PHE A 111 0.77 -0.52 11.84
N ASP A 112 1.42 0.63 11.63
CA ASP A 112 0.78 1.94 11.72
C ASP A 112 0.03 2.28 10.42
N LEU A 113 0.63 1.94 9.28
CA LEU A 113 0.10 2.20 7.94
C LEU A 113 0.04 0.90 7.13
N VAL A 114 -1.07 0.69 6.44
CA VAL A 114 -1.28 -0.44 5.52
C VAL A 114 -1.54 0.13 4.13
N GLY A 115 -0.55 0.09 3.25
CA GLY A 115 -0.61 0.67 1.90
C GLY A 115 -0.88 -0.39 0.83
N PHE A 116 -2.01 -0.33 0.12
CA PHE A 116 -2.34 -1.23 -0.98
C PHE A 116 -1.97 -0.63 -2.34
N SER A 117 -1.24 -1.39 -3.15
CA SER A 117 -1.01 -1.06 -4.58
C SER A 117 -2.20 -1.52 -5.43
N LEU A 118 -3.11 -0.60 -5.77
CA LEU A 118 -4.32 -0.88 -6.55
C LEU A 118 -4.03 -0.76 -8.05
N ASN A 119 -3.68 -1.89 -8.67
CA ASN A 119 -3.26 -1.94 -10.07
C ASN A 119 -4.40 -2.24 -11.06
N ALA A 120 -5.39 -3.01 -10.62
CA ALA A 120 -6.57 -3.37 -11.41
C ALA A 120 -7.76 -3.62 -10.49
N GLU A 121 -8.98 -3.37 -10.98
CA GLU A 121 -10.21 -3.62 -10.21
C GLU A 121 -10.42 -5.11 -9.88
N LEU A 122 -9.83 -6.01 -10.68
CA LEU A 122 -9.85 -7.46 -10.43
C LEU A 122 -9.17 -7.85 -9.11
N CYS A 123 -8.33 -6.99 -8.54
CA CYS A 123 -7.66 -7.24 -7.27
C CYS A 123 -8.46 -6.77 -6.04
N TYR A 124 -9.62 -6.12 -6.22
CA TYR A 124 -10.38 -5.56 -5.10
C TYR A 124 -10.85 -6.62 -4.11
N THR A 125 -11.26 -7.79 -4.58
CA THR A 125 -11.62 -8.91 -3.70
C THR A 125 -10.43 -9.38 -2.87
N ASN A 126 -9.21 -9.36 -3.42
CA ASN A 126 -7.99 -9.69 -2.68
C ASN A 126 -7.70 -8.64 -1.60
N VAL A 127 -7.96 -7.35 -1.84
CA VAL A 127 -7.84 -6.30 -0.80
C VAL A 127 -8.76 -6.63 0.38
N LEU A 128 -10.04 -6.94 0.12
CA LEU A 128 -10.99 -7.30 1.18
C LEU A 128 -10.55 -8.57 1.92
N ASN A 129 -10.09 -9.58 1.19
CA ASN A 129 -9.56 -10.82 1.76
C ASN A 129 -8.35 -10.58 2.65
N MET A 130 -7.42 -9.72 2.23
CA MET A 130 -6.23 -9.38 3.00
C MET A 130 -6.55 -8.60 4.27
N LEU A 131 -7.55 -7.70 4.23
CA LEU A 131 -8.04 -7.01 5.43
C LEU A 131 -8.63 -8.00 6.44
N ASP A 132 -9.54 -8.87 5.98
CA ASP A 132 -10.19 -9.90 6.80
C ASP A 132 -9.15 -10.86 7.41
N LEU A 133 -8.27 -11.42 6.58
CA LEU A 133 -7.24 -12.36 7.02
C LEU A 133 -6.18 -11.68 7.91
N GLY A 134 -5.95 -10.38 7.72
CA GLY A 134 -5.10 -9.55 8.57
C GLY A 134 -5.70 -9.23 9.95
N GLY A 135 -6.95 -9.60 10.19
CA GLY A 135 -7.67 -9.31 11.42
C GLY A 135 -8.11 -7.84 11.52
N LEU A 136 -8.27 -7.16 10.39
CA LEU A 136 -8.77 -5.79 10.31
C LEU A 136 -10.24 -5.79 9.91
N ALA A 137 -10.99 -4.81 10.41
CA ALA A 137 -12.34 -4.59 9.90
C ALA A 137 -12.29 -4.25 8.40
N VAL A 138 -13.10 -4.98 7.62
CA VAL A 138 -13.11 -4.86 6.16
C VAL A 138 -13.61 -3.47 5.75
N ARG A 139 -14.71 -3.00 6.34
CA ARG A 139 -15.22 -1.65 6.14
C ARG A 139 -14.43 -0.64 6.98
N SER A 140 -14.13 0.52 6.41
CA SER A 140 -13.38 1.58 7.09
C SER A 140 -14.11 2.13 8.31
N VAL A 141 -15.44 2.25 8.24
CA VAL A 141 -16.29 2.77 9.33
C VAL A 141 -16.29 1.90 10.59
N ASP A 142 -15.93 0.62 10.46
CA ASP A 142 -15.90 -0.34 11.57
C ASP A 142 -14.51 -0.45 12.22
N ARG A 143 -13.51 0.30 11.72
CA ARG A 143 -12.14 0.29 12.26
C ARG A 143 -12.03 1.13 13.51
N LEU A 144 -11.22 0.66 14.44
CA LEU A 144 -10.91 1.35 15.69
C LEU A 144 -9.85 2.42 15.49
N GLU A 145 -9.79 3.35 16.42
CA GLU A 145 -8.75 4.37 16.50
C GLU A 145 -7.34 3.76 16.61
N THR A 146 -7.23 2.56 17.17
CA THR A 146 -5.97 1.83 17.36
C THR A 146 -5.54 0.98 16.16
N ASP A 147 -6.43 0.78 15.18
CA ASP A 147 -6.08 -0.01 13.99
C ASP A 147 -5.08 0.76 13.11
N PRO A 148 -4.39 0.13 12.15
CA PRO A 148 -3.65 0.86 11.12
C PRO A 148 -4.56 1.80 10.31
N LEU A 149 -3.96 2.82 9.68
CA LEU A 149 -4.59 3.52 8.55
C LEU A 149 -4.41 2.70 7.28
N VAL A 150 -5.51 2.38 6.61
CA VAL A 150 -5.53 1.66 5.34
C VAL A 150 -5.57 2.64 4.19
N ILE A 151 -4.54 2.62 3.36
CA ILE A 151 -4.31 3.59 2.29
C ILE A 151 -4.22 2.89 0.94
N GLY A 152 -4.98 3.36 -0.05
CA GLY A 152 -4.91 2.89 -1.43
C GLY A 152 -4.02 3.78 -2.29
N GLY A 153 -3.18 3.18 -3.14
CA GLY A 153 -2.38 3.88 -4.15
C GLY A 153 -2.44 3.17 -5.49
N GLY A 154 -1.58 3.60 -6.43
CA GLY A 154 -1.51 2.99 -7.77
C GLY A 154 -2.55 3.56 -8.74
N GLY A 155 -2.61 2.98 -9.95
CA GLY A 155 -3.40 3.53 -11.05
C GLY A 155 -4.91 3.60 -10.77
N MET A 156 -5.44 2.67 -9.97
CA MET A 156 -6.86 2.62 -9.66
C MET A 156 -7.28 3.61 -8.56
N ALA A 157 -6.33 4.23 -7.85
CA ALA A 157 -6.66 5.29 -6.89
C ALA A 157 -7.36 6.49 -7.55
N ASN A 158 -7.10 6.72 -8.85
CA ASN A 158 -7.80 7.72 -9.65
C ASN A 158 -9.28 7.42 -9.94
N ASN A 159 -9.74 6.20 -9.64
CA ASN A 159 -11.15 5.77 -9.70
C ASN A 159 -11.50 5.02 -8.40
N CYS A 160 -11.31 5.71 -7.27
CA CYS A 160 -11.33 5.11 -5.94
C CYS A 160 -12.73 4.83 -5.36
N GLU A 161 -13.78 5.52 -5.82
CA GLU A 161 -15.12 5.41 -5.24
C GLU A 161 -15.71 3.98 -5.17
N PRO A 162 -15.51 3.10 -6.16
CA PRO A 162 -15.99 1.72 -6.07
C PRO A 162 -15.43 0.91 -4.89
N ILE A 163 -14.25 1.27 -4.36
CA ILE A 163 -13.61 0.60 -3.21
C ILE A 163 -13.50 1.52 -1.98
N SER A 164 -14.02 2.75 -2.06
CA SER A 164 -13.94 3.75 -0.98
C SER A 164 -14.54 3.31 0.36
N PRO A 165 -15.58 2.44 0.45
CA PRO A 165 -16.09 1.97 1.75
C PRO A 165 -15.12 1.11 2.57
N PHE A 166 -13.99 0.71 1.98
CA PHE A 166 -13.02 -0.21 2.57
C PHE A 166 -11.64 0.41 2.79
N ILE A 167 -11.43 1.66 2.37
CA ILE A 167 -10.12 2.32 2.40
C ILE A 167 -10.27 3.65 3.14
N ASP A 168 -9.33 3.99 4.02
CA ASP A 168 -9.40 5.22 4.82
C ASP A 168 -8.98 6.44 4.00
N ALA A 169 -7.98 6.27 3.13
CA ALA A 169 -7.51 7.33 2.24
C ALA A 169 -6.83 6.80 0.98
N PHE A 170 -6.67 7.65 -0.03
CA PHE A 170 -6.01 7.35 -1.28
C PHE A 170 -4.89 8.34 -1.56
N VAL A 171 -3.75 7.82 -2.00
CA VAL A 171 -2.66 8.60 -2.59
C VAL A 171 -2.83 8.58 -4.11
N LEU A 172 -3.12 9.73 -4.70
CA LEU A 172 -3.34 9.88 -6.12
C LEU A 172 -2.04 10.23 -6.85
N GLY A 173 -1.72 9.52 -7.94
CA GLY A 173 -0.58 9.85 -8.79
C GLY A 173 0.69 9.07 -8.47
N ASP A 174 1.80 9.78 -8.31
CA ASP A 174 3.12 9.21 -8.02
C ASP A 174 3.34 9.11 -6.50
N GLY A 175 4.13 8.13 -6.05
CA GLY A 175 4.18 7.75 -4.64
C GLY A 175 5.49 8.07 -3.93
N GLU A 176 6.57 8.27 -4.68
CA GLU A 176 7.94 8.34 -4.16
C GLU A 176 8.15 9.50 -3.20
N GLU A 177 7.76 10.71 -3.60
CA GLU A 177 7.83 11.89 -2.73
C GLU A 177 6.63 11.92 -1.76
N SER A 178 5.45 11.60 -2.27
CA SER A 178 4.17 11.66 -1.55
C SER A 178 4.15 10.79 -0.30
N VAL A 179 4.77 9.60 -0.34
CA VAL A 179 4.83 8.71 0.82
C VAL A 179 5.74 9.26 1.92
N VAL A 180 6.82 9.96 1.55
CA VAL A 180 7.73 10.61 2.50
C VAL A 180 7.01 11.78 3.19
N GLU A 181 6.30 12.60 2.42
CA GLU A 181 5.48 13.70 2.93
C GLU A 181 4.39 13.18 3.88
N LEU A 182 3.72 12.10 3.50
CA LEU A 182 2.68 11.46 4.31
C LEU A 182 3.26 10.92 5.62
N VAL A 183 4.39 10.21 5.60
CA VAL A 183 5.05 9.72 6.82
C VAL A 183 5.43 10.89 7.74
N GLY A 184 6.00 11.96 7.17
CA GLY A 184 6.31 13.18 7.93
C GLY A 184 5.07 13.81 8.57
N HIS A 185 3.95 13.79 7.87
CA HIS A 185 2.67 14.27 8.41
C HIS A 185 2.13 13.38 9.54
N VAL A 186 2.15 12.05 9.36
CA VAL A 186 1.72 11.10 10.38
C VAL A 186 2.56 11.24 11.66
N ARG A 187 3.89 11.42 11.54
CA ARG A 187 4.78 11.68 12.68
C ARG A 187 4.37 12.92 13.47
N LYS A 188 4.13 14.04 12.77
CA LYS A 188 3.70 15.29 13.39
C LYS A 188 2.35 15.15 14.07
N ALA A 189 1.39 14.50 13.42
CA ALA A 189 0.07 14.25 13.96
C ALA A 189 0.11 13.37 15.22
N ARG A 190 0.92 12.30 15.21
CA ARG A 190 1.15 11.44 16.38
C ARG A 190 1.77 12.21 17.54
N ALA A 191 2.79 13.03 17.28
CA ALA A 191 3.42 13.86 18.30
C ALA A 191 2.47 14.90 18.91
N ALA A 192 1.52 15.41 18.12
CA ALA A 192 0.47 16.31 18.56
C ALA A 192 -0.74 15.62 19.22
N GLY A 193 -0.78 14.27 19.25
CA GLY A 193 -1.88 13.51 19.82
C GLY A 193 -3.19 13.62 19.03
N LEU A 194 -3.12 13.86 17.71
CA LEU A 194 -4.31 13.95 16.87
C LEU A 194 -5.00 12.60 16.72
N THR A 195 -6.32 12.63 16.66
CA THR A 195 -7.12 11.48 16.23
C THR A 195 -6.89 11.18 14.74
N LYS A 196 -7.22 9.96 14.29
CA LYS A 196 -7.17 9.55 12.89
C LYS A 196 -7.97 10.49 12.00
N ARG A 197 -9.17 10.89 12.42
CA ARG A 197 -10.00 11.82 11.66
C ARG A 197 -9.31 13.17 11.48
N GLU A 198 -8.73 13.72 12.55
CA GLU A 198 -8.01 15.00 12.50
C GLU A 198 -6.74 14.90 11.63
N LEU A 199 -5.99 13.79 11.76
CA LEU A 199 -4.83 13.50 10.92
C LEU A 199 -5.21 13.46 9.44
N LEU A 200 -6.26 12.72 9.08
CA LEU A 200 -6.76 12.56 7.71
C LEU A 200 -7.29 13.88 7.15
N LEU A 201 -8.05 14.65 7.93
CA LEU A 201 -8.52 15.97 7.53
C LEU A 201 -7.37 16.95 7.29
N ALA A 202 -6.39 16.98 8.20
CA ALA A 202 -5.21 17.83 8.05
C ALA A 202 -4.37 17.42 6.83
N ALA A 203 -4.23 16.11 6.56
CA ALA A 203 -3.55 15.62 5.36
C ALA A 203 -4.30 16.04 4.09
N ALA A 204 -5.62 15.85 4.04
CA ALA A 204 -6.46 16.22 2.90
C ALA A 204 -6.51 17.73 2.63
N ARG A 205 -6.23 18.58 3.64
CA ARG A 205 -6.07 20.03 3.49
C ARG A 205 -4.67 20.44 3.04
N THR A 206 -3.65 19.64 3.38
CA THR A 206 -2.25 19.93 3.09
C THR A 206 -1.85 19.44 1.71
N PHE A 207 -2.39 18.28 1.30
CA PHE A 207 -1.97 17.57 0.09
C PHE A 207 -3.12 17.44 -0.89
N ASP A 208 -3.00 18.09 -2.05
CA ASP A 208 -4.00 18.01 -3.12
C ASP A 208 -4.17 16.61 -3.71
N TRP A 209 -3.15 15.76 -3.53
CA TRP A 209 -3.10 14.38 -3.99
C TRP A 209 -3.62 13.36 -2.99
N PHE A 210 -4.07 13.82 -1.81
CA PHE A 210 -4.58 12.95 -0.77
C PHE A 210 -6.10 13.03 -0.70
N TYR A 211 -6.76 11.93 -1.03
CA TYR A 211 -8.22 11.84 -1.05
C TYR A 211 -8.73 10.97 0.09
N VAL A 212 -9.62 11.51 0.92
CA VAL A 212 -10.19 10.80 2.08
C VAL A 212 -11.70 10.67 1.86
N PRO A 213 -12.22 9.49 1.50
CA PRO A 213 -13.62 9.33 1.12
C PRO A 213 -14.61 9.78 2.21
N GLY A 214 -14.29 9.53 3.47
CA GLY A 214 -15.12 9.92 4.62
C GLY A 214 -15.30 11.43 4.84
N LEU A 215 -14.66 12.27 4.00
CA LEU A 215 -14.84 13.72 3.98
C LEU A 215 -15.75 14.20 2.84
N TYR A 216 -16.33 13.27 2.08
CA TYR A 216 -17.16 13.56 0.92
C TYR A 216 -18.50 12.83 1.00
N GLU A 217 -19.51 13.46 0.42
CA GLU A 217 -20.79 12.83 0.09
C GLU A 217 -20.87 12.65 -1.42
N VAL A 218 -21.04 11.41 -1.86
CA VAL A 218 -21.15 11.05 -3.28
C VAL A 218 -22.58 10.60 -3.57
N GLN A 219 -23.26 11.30 -4.47
CA GLN A 219 -24.60 10.92 -4.92
C GLN A 219 -24.52 10.23 -6.27
N TYR A 220 -25.25 9.12 -6.40
CA TYR A 220 -25.28 8.31 -7.61
C TYR A 220 -26.63 8.41 -8.32
N ASP A 221 -26.60 8.33 -9.65
CA ASP A 221 -27.73 8.06 -10.52
C ASP A 221 -27.46 6.73 -11.24
N GLY A 222 -27.97 5.63 -10.67
CA GLY A 222 -27.58 4.29 -11.07
C GLY A 222 -26.07 4.05 -10.86
N PRO A 223 -25.31 3.60 -11.88
CA PRO A 223 -23.86 3.40 -11.76
C PRO A 223 -23.03 4.68 -11.96
N VAL A 224 -23.66 5.82 -12.22
CA VAL A 224 -22.97 7.08 -12.56
C VAL A 224 -22.97 8.02 -11.36
N ILE A 225 -21.82 8.64 -11.09
CA ILE A 225 -21.74 9.70 -10.08
C ILE A 225 -22.47 10.94 -10.60
N LYS A 226 -23.50 11.36 -9.87
CA LYS A 226 -24.29 12.56 -10.15
C LYS A 226 -23.64 13.82 -9.57
N SER A 227 -23.14 13.74 -8.34
CA SER A 227 -22.47 14.84 -7.66
C SER A 227 -21.52 14.33 -6.57
N ILE A 228 -20.50 15.13 -6.28
CA ILE A 228 -19.60 14.95 -5.15
C ILE A 228 -19.57 16.27 -4.39
N GLN A 229 -19.80 16.23 -3.09
CA GLN A 229 -19.79 17.39 -2.20
C GLN A 229 -18.83 17.14 -1.04
N THR A 230 -18.17 18.19 -0.55
CA THR A 230 -17.32 18.09 0.64
C THR A 230 -18.19 18.20 1.89
N LEU A 231 -17.89 17.39 2.90
CA LEU A 231 -18.49 17.49 4.24
C LEU A 231 -17.76 18.52 5.11
N GLU A 232 -16.60 19.00 4.64
CA GLU A 232 -15.68 19.85 5.39
C GLU A 232 -15.55 21.20 4.70
N GLU A 233 -15.60 22.26 5.50
CA GLU A 233 -15.43 23.63 5.02
C GLU A 233 -13.98 23.88 4.54
N GLY A 234 -13.86 24.54 3.39
CA GLY A 234 -12.58 24.87 2.77
C GLY A 234 -11.86 23.72 2.07
N LEU A 235 -12.47 22.53 2.01
CA LEU A 235 -11.91 21.37 1.30
C LEU A 235 -12.34 21.39 -0.17
N GLU A 236 -11.42 21.16 -1.10
CA GLU A 236 -11.76 21.08 -2.52
C GLU A 236 -12.35 19.71 -2.91
N VAL A 237 -13.33 19.73 -3.81
CA VAL A 237 -13.91 18.51 -4.42
C VAL A 237 -12.93 17.87 -5.40
N ARG A 238 -12.25 18.68 -6.22
CA ARG A 238 -11.31 18.18 -7.22
C ARG A 238 -9.93 18.02 -6.62
N ARG A 239 -9.39 16.81 -6.69
CA ARG A 239 -8.04 16.47 -6.28
C ARG A 239 -7.11 16.34 -7.47
N SER A 240 -5.82 16.57 -7.25
CA SER A 240 -4.79 16.54 -8.29
C SER A 240 -3.81 15.42 -8.02
N ASN A 241 -3.29 14.78 -9.06
CA ASN A 241 -2.27 13.74 -8.87
C ASN A 241 -0.97 14.35 -8.33
N ALA A 242 -0.32 13.63 -7.43
CA ALA A 242 1.08 13.89 -7.11
C ALA A 242 1.91 13.61 -8.36
N VAL A 243 2.85 14.50 -8.65
CA VAL A 243 3.72 14.44 -9.83
C VAL A 243 5.13 14.77 -9.38
N VAL A 244 6.01 13.77 -9.46
CA VAL A 244 7.46 13.97 -9.30
C VAL A 244 7.96 14.95 -10.36
N LYS A 245 8.33 16.17 -9.97
CA LYS A 245 8.68 17.23 -10.93
C LYS A 245 10.04 17.00 -11.55
N ASP A 246 11.03 16.67 -10.73
CA ASP A 246 12.36 16.29 -11.17
C ASP A 246 12.45 14.76 -11.30
N TYR A 247 12.12 14.28 -12.49
CA TYR A 247 12.17 12.84 -12.76
C TYR A 247 13.60 12.32 -12.96
N GLU A 248 14.56 13.20 -13.24
CA GLU A 248 15.97 12.85 -13.38
C GLU A 248 16.53 12.36 -12.04
N SER A 249 16.24 13.10 -10.98
CA SER A 249 16.69 12.79 -9.62
C SER A 249 15.71 11.92 -8.84
N ALA A 250 14.60 11.50 -9.46
CA ALA A 250 13.59 10.69 -8.79
C ALA A 250 14.19 9.39 -8.24
N PRO A 251 13.78 8.94 -7.05
CA PRO A 251 14.22 7.66 -6.50
C PRO A 251 14.00 6.52 -7.50
N ALA A 252 15.04 5.71 -7.67
CA ALA A 252 15.00 4.47 -8.43
C ALA A 252 15.41 3.34 -7.49
N CYS A 253 14.92 2.13 -7.76
CA CYS A 253 15.33 0.98 -6.95
C CYS A 253 16.74 0.55 -7.35
N MET A 254 17.73 0.89 -6.51
CA MET A 254 19.14 0.57 -6.73
C MET A 254 19.50 -0.82 -6.20
N ARG A 255 18.73 -1.33 -5.22
CA ARG A 255 18.94 -2.65 -4.61
C ARG A 255 17.67 -3.48 -4.70
N PRO A 256 17.25 -3.88 -5.93
CA PRO A 256 16.03 -4.67 -6.10
C PRO A 256 16.15 -5.97 -5.32
N ILE A 257 15.05 -6.38 -4.70
CA ILE A 257 14.95 -7.67 -4.05
C ILE A 257 15.19 -8.77 -5.08
N VAL A 258 16.08 -9.72 -4.77
CA VAL A 258 16.29 -10.90 -5.61
C VAL A 258 15.48 -12.06 -5.02
N PRO A 259 14.34 -12.42 -5.63
CA PRO A 259 13.45 -13.42 -5.08
C PRO A 259 14.06 -14.83 -5.15
N PHE A 260 13.68 -15.71 -4.22
CA PHE A 260 14.09 -17.13 -4.26
C PHE A 260 13.29 -17.98 -5.26
N ILE A 261 12.27 -17.41 -5.89
CA ILE A 261 11.50 -18.04 -6.96
C ILE A 261 11.37 -17.09 -8.13
N GLU A 262 11.19 -17.66 -9.31
CA GLU A 262 11.00 -16.94 -10.57
C GLU A 262 9.80 -15.98 -10.45
N ALA A 263 10.05 -14.69 -10.67
CA ALA A 263 9.01 -13.68 -10.81
C ALA A 263 8.37 -13.78 -12.21
N VAL A 264 7.14 -13.29 -12.37
CA VAL A 264 6.43 -13.38 -13.67
C VAL A 264 7.21 -12.71 -14.81
N HIS A 265 7.85 -11.58 -14.51
CA HIS A 265 8.85 -10.98 -15.39
C HIS A 265 10.25 -11.17 -14.79
N GLU A 266 10.98 -12.17 -15.27
CA GLU A 266 12.37 -12.47 -14.89
C GLU A 266 13.36 -11.48 -15.56
N ARG A 267 13.22 -10.19 -15.24
CA ARG A 267 14.06 -9.11 -15.78
C ARG A 267 14.17 -7.94 -14.82
N VAL A 268 15.28 -7.19 -14.91
CA VAL A 268 15.39 -5.88 -14.29
C VAL A 268 14.57 -4.88 -15.11
N SER A 269 13.74 -4.09 -14.43
CA SER A 269 12.91 -3.05 -15.05
C SER A 269 13.51 -1.68 -14.75
N VAL A 270 13.89 -0.95 -15.79
CA VAL A 270 14.39 0.44 -15.67
C VAL A 270 13.36 1.37 -16.28
N GLU A 271 12.82 2.29 -15.47
CA GLU A 271 11.85 3.28 -15.92
C GLU A 271 12.59 4.52 -16.45
N ILE A 272 12.71 4.63 -17.78
CA ILE A 272 13.36 5.77 -18.45
C ILE A 272 12.41 6.94 -18.74
N MET A 273 11.10 6.69 -18.63
CA MET A 273 10.06 7.68 -18.91
C MET A 273 8.80 7.33 -18.12
N ARG A 274 8.14 8.35 -17.59
CA ARG A 274 6.82 8.25 -16.96
C ARG A 274 5.78 9.03 -17.74
N GLY A 275 4.65 8.39 -18.00
CA GLY A 275 3.62 8.87 -18.94
C GLY A 275 3.84 8.34 -20.35
N CYS A 276 2.86 8.54 -21.23
CA CYS A 276 2.88 7.99 -22.59
C CYS A 276 2.63 9.07 -23.66
N PRO A 277 3.49 9.19 -24.70
CA PRO A 277 3.31 10.15 -25.79
C PRO A 277 2.15 9.81 -26.73
N GLY A 278 1.67 8.56 -26.71
CA GLY A 278 0.63 8.08 -27.62
C GLY A 278 -0.73 8.76 -27.46
N ARG A 279 -1.03 9.35 -26.30
CA ARG A 279 -2.26 10.14 -26.02
C ARG A 279 -3.56 9.46 -26.50
N CYS A 280 -3.62 8.14 -26.46
CA CYS A 280 -4.80 7.37 -26.87
C CYS A 280 -5.99 7.75 -25.98
N ARG A 281 -7.13 8.09 -26.60
CA ARG A 281 -8.35 8.57 -25.89
C ARG A 281 -8.97 7.52 -24.95
N PHE A 282 -8.70 6.25 -25.19
CA PHE A 282 -9.20 5.14 -24.38
C PHE A 282 -8.26 4.73 -23.23
N CYS A 283 -7.02 5.24 -23.21
CA CYS A 283 -6.01 4.79 -22.25
C CYS A 283 -5.97 5.73 -21.04
N GLN A 284 -6.20 5.18 -19.85
CA GLN A 284 -6.16 5.93 -18.60
C GLN A 284 -4.81 6.64 -18.38
N VAL A 285 -3.69 6.00 -18.72
CA VAL A 285 -2.33 6.57 -18.59
C VAL A 285 -2.19 7.88 -19.36
N SER A 286 -2.89 8.02 -20.50
CA SER A 286 -2.90 9.26 -21.29
C SER A 286 -3.44 10.46 -20.53
N PHE A 287 -4.18 10.27 -19.44
CA PHE A 287 -4.80 11.32 -18.64
C PHE A 287 -4.18 11.41 -17.26
N CYS A 288 -4.01 10.28 -16.56
CA CYS A 288 -3.58 10.25 -15.16
C CYS A 288 -2.07 10.42 -14.96
N LYS A 289 -1.23 10.17 -15.97
CA LYS A 289 0.25 10.23 -15.85
C LYS A 289 0.86 11.42 -16.60
N ARG A 290 0.15 12.54 -16.68
CA ARG A 290 0.67 13.80 -17.24
C ARG A 290 1.32 14.68 -16.16
N PRO A 291 2.31 15.52 -16.53
CA PRO A 291 3.01 15.58 -17.81
C PRO A 291 3.94 14.37 -18.03
N ILE A 292 4.29 14.12 -19.29
CA ILE A 292 5.30 13.10 -19.64
C ILE A 292 6.66 13.60 -19.20
N ARG A 293 7.42 12.74 -18.52
CA ARG A 293 8.75 13.03 -17.98
C ARG A 293 9.70 11.93 -18.40
N HIS A 294 10.95 12.28 -18.73
CA HIS A 294 11.98 11.35 -19.19
C HIS A 294 13.24 11.56 -18.37
N ARG A 295 14.04 10.50 -18.23
CA ARG A 295 15.41 10.59 -17.75
C ARG A 295 16.34 10.88 -18.93
N SER A 296 17.45 11.55 -18.66
CA SER A 296 18.55 11.68 -19.61
C SER A 296 19.16 10.31 -19.90
N VAL A 297 19.71 10.16 -21.10
CA VAL A 297 20.36 8.93 -21.58
C VAL A 297 21.87 9.07 -21.43
#